data_AF-A0A2E4W7N1-F1
#
_entry.id   AF-A0A2E4W7N1-F1
#
_cell.length_a   1.000
_cell.length_b   1.000
_cell.length_c   1.000
_cell.angle_alpha   90.00
_cell.angle_beta   90.00
_cell.angle_gamma   90.00
#
_symmetry.space_group_name_H-M   'P 1'
#
loop_
_entity.id
_entity.type
_entity.pdbx_description
1 polymer ?
#
loop_
_entity_poly.entity_id
_entity_poly.type
_entity_poly.pdbx_seq_one_letter_code
_entity_poly.pdbx_strand_id
1 'polypeptide(L)'
;MSKINQKTKNAVVSFYYGDGERNKAKTARKFKISSRSVGRIIKTEVLSKLNPTPELRKLMKGEGEDVPNTNSSPEECGIDDLDTGEYLVADSPNSTNAPESDIVIEKHNSIPKDTTIVNWTGGLKFISLVLSNGESITINSDDKRYDGVKEALWNEDIDKALEIADSATEIKKWSKNGVVIRNGQLTVHGKLMTGAVVDHIIQSFETGRDFDKYVNFYIKLLQNTDSDSVRQLLPFMKHNDIDVDSDGNIIAWKMVDQDYKDHFTGKMDNSVGAEPWMPREDVVDNPKKTCEAGLHVCAKAYIGFFSDSRIVKVLIDPANVVSVPNDYNGAKMRVCRYKVIEDVTETFTK
;
A
#
# COMPACT_ATOMS: atom_id res chain seq x y z
N MET A 1 -43.21 -7.58 7.00
CA MET A 1 -42.07 -7.85 7.90
C MET A 1 -41.85 -6.64 8.79
N SER A 2 -41.91 -6.83 10.11
CA SER A 2 -41.72 -5.78 11.13
C SER A 2 -40.44 -4.95 10.87
N LYS A 3 -40.56 -3.62 10.90
CA LYS A 3 -39.40 -2.71 10.85
C LYS A 3 -38.54 -2.96 12.10
N ILE A 4 -37.32 -3.46 11.93
CA ILE A 4 -36.37 -3.65 13.02
C ILE A 4 -36.07 -2.28 13.64
N ASN A 5 -36.33 -2.13 14.94
CA ASN A 5 -36.12 -0.86 15.65
C ASN A 5 -34.62 -0.53 15.78
N GLN A 6 -34.31 0.75 15.98
CA GLN A 6 -32.94 1.26 15.98
C GLN A 6 -32.07 0.65 17.09
N LYS A 7 -32.64 0.39 18.27
CA LYS A 7 -31.95 -0.25 19.40
C LYS A 7 -31.46 -1.66 19.03
N THR A 8 -32.29 -2.45 18.35
CA THR A 8 -31.93 -3.78 17.87
C THR A 8 -30.88 -3.71 16.77
N LYS A 9 -30.94 -2.73 15.87
CA LYS A 9 -29.90 -2.54 14.85
C LYS A 9 -28.54 -2.24 15.46
N ASN A 10 -28.48 -1.35 16.46
CA ASN A 10 -27.25 -1.01 17.16
C ASN A 10 -26.67 -2.24 17.90
N ALA A 11 -27.53 -3.05 18.53
CA ALA A 11 -27.12 -4.30 19.18
C ALA A 11 -26.60 -5.35 18.17
N VAL A 12 -27.20 -5.44 16.98
CA VAL A 12 -26.74 -6.31 15.88
C VAL A 12 -25.36 -5.87 15.39
N VAL A 13 -25.13 -4.56 15.21
CA VAL A 13 -23.83 -4.02 14.81
C VAL A 13 -22.80 -4.32 15.90
N SER A 14 -23.09 -3.98 17.16
CA SER A 14 -22.20 -4.23 18.30
C SER A 14 -21.79 -5.71 18.42
N PHE A 15 -22.75 -6.63 18.35
CA PHE A 15 -22.45 -8.07 18.40
C PHE A 15 -21.71 -8.59 17.17
N TYR A 16 -22.01 -8.06 15.97
CA TYR A 16 -21.31 -8.44 14.74
C TYR A 16 -19.82 -8.05 14.78
N TYR A 17 -19.48 -6.99 15.52
CA TYR A 17 -18.11 -6.46 15.62
C TYR A 17 -17.42 -6.76 16.97
N GLY A 18 -18.11 -7.28 17.98
CA GLY A 18 -17.59 -7.45 19.34
C GLY A 18 -16.80 -8.75 19.61
N ASP A 19 -17.03 -9.82 18.84
CA ASP A 19 -16.49 -11.16 19.14
C ASP A 19 -15.19 -11.51 18.37
N GLY A 20 -14.52 -10.54 17.73
CA GLY A 20 -13.28 -10.77 16.97
C GLY A 20 -13.45 -11.53 15.63
N GLU A 21 -14.51 -12.33 15.47
CA GLU A 21 -14.86 -12.98 14.21
C GLU A 21 -16.16 -12.42 13.60
N ARG A 22 -16.03 -11.75 12.45
CA ARG A 22 -17.13 -11.09 11.71
C ARG A 22 -18.07 -12.09 11.03
N ASN A 23 -18.85 -12.83 11.80
CA ASN A 23 -19.69 -13.92 11.30
C ASN A 23 -21.18 -13.54 11.16
N LYS A 24 -21.64 -13.39 9.91
CA LYS A 24 -23.03 -13.00 9.59
C LYS A 24 -24.03 -14.08 9.99
N ALA A 25 -23.66 -15.36 9.87
CA ALA A 25 -24.52 -16.49 10.22
C ALA A 25 -24.66 -16.66 11.75
N LYS A 26 -23.58 -16.43 12.52
CA LYS A 26 -23.61 -16.40 13.99
C LYS A 26 -24.51 -15.26 14.49
N THR A 27 -24.34 -14.07 13.91
CA THR A 27 -25.13 -12.87 14.26
C THR A 27 -26.61 -13.04 13.89
N ALA A 28 -26.90 -13.57 12.70
CA ALA A 28 -28.26 -13.89 12.26
C ALA A 28 -28.98 -14.84 13.23
N ARG A 29 -28.29 -15.91 13.67
CA ARG A 29 -28.81 -16.86 14.66
C ARG A 29 -29.09 -16.20 16.01
N LYS A 30 -28.18 -15.35 16.50
CA LYS A 30 -28.31 -14.66 17.80
C LYS A 30 -29.52 -13.72 17.86
N PHE A 31 -29.73 -12.92 16.80
CA PHE A 31 -30.79 -11.91 16.77
C PHE A 31 -32.08 -12.39 16.09
N LYS A 32 -32.16 -13.67 15.71
CA LYS A 32 -33.31 -14.27 15.01
C LYS A 32 -33.72 -13.47 13.75
N ILE A 33 -32.73 -13.00 12.98
CA ILE A 33 -32.93 -12.27 11.72
C ILE A 33 -32.15 -12.94 10.59
N SER A 34 -32.50 -12.67 9.33
CA SER A 34 -31.77 -13.25 8.20
C SER A 34 -30.35 -12.67 8.07
N SER A 35 -29.39 -13.46 7.56
CA SER A 35 -28.03 -12.99 7.23
C SER A 35 -28.05 -11.81 6.24
N ARG A 36 -29.07 -11.72 5.39
CA ARG A 36 -29.30 -10.60 4.47
C ARG A 36 -29.72 -9.33 5.22
N SER A 37 -30.54 -9.46 6.26
CA SER A 37 -30.91 -8.35 7.16
C SER A 37 -29.71 -7.85 7.96
N VAL A 38 -28.85 -8.76 8.45
CA VAL A 38 -27.58 -8.40 9.11
C VAL A 38 -26.70 -7.58 8.15
N GLY A 39 -26.52 -8.05 6.91
CA GLY A 39 -25.75 -7.33 5.89
C GLY A 39 -26.32 -5.94 5.54
N ARG A 40 -27.66 -5.81 5.47
CA ARG A 40 -28.30 -4.50 5.25
C ARG A 40 -28.13 -3.56 6.45
N ILE A 41 -28.30 -4.06 7.68
CA ILE A 41 -28.11 -3.26 8.89
C ILE A 41 -26.67 -2.74 8.97
N ILE A 42 -25.67 -3.60 8.75
CA ILE A 42 -24.27 -3.18 8.72
C ILE A 42 -24.04 -2.12 7.64
N LYS A 43 -24.53 -2.36 6.42
CA LYS A 43 -24.37 -1.42 5.31
C LYS A 43 -25.02 -0.06 5.63
N THR A 44 -26.24 -0.06 6.19
CA THR A 44 -27.00 1.18 6.43
C THR A 44 -26.50 1.96 7.65
N GLU A 45 -26.10 1.29 8.73
CA GLU A 45 -25.73 1.96 10.00
C GLU A 45 -24.24 2.33 10.06
N VAL A 46 -23.38 1.66 9.27
CA VAL A 46 -21.94 1.96 9.21
C VAL A 46 -21.61 2.95 8.07
N LEU A 47 -22.21 2.80 6.87
CA LEU A 47 -21.96 3.77 5.78
C LEU A 47 -22.67 5.12 5.97
N SER A 48 -23.75 5.18 6.77
CA SER A 48 -24.40 6.46 7.07
C SER A 48 -23.54 7.37 7.96
N LYS A 49 -22.63 6.79 8.75
CA LYS A 49 -21.68 7.52 9.60
C LYS A 49 -20.35 7.85 8.91
N LEU A 50 -20.16 7.38 7.66
CA LEU A 50 -18.92 7.55 6.88
C LEU A 50 -19.06 8.50 5.69
N ASN A 51 -20.24 9.07 5.42
CA ASN A 51 -20.44 10.00 4.31
C ASN A 51 -20.65 11.45 4.83
N PRO A 52 -19.89 12.44 4.34
CA PRO A 52 -20.07 13.85 4.72
C PRO A 52 -21.43 14.39 4.25
N THR A 53 -21.98 15.35 5.00
CA THR A 53 -23.31 15.93 4.80
C THR A 53 -23.46 16.59 3.41
N PRO A 54 -24.71 16.74 2.91
CA PRO A 54 -24.98 17.40 1.62
C PRO A 54 -24.43 18.82 1.51
N GLU A 55 -24.34 19.55 2.62
CA GLU A 55 -23.74 20.90 2.70
C GLU A 55 -22.24 20.87 2.44
N LEU A 56 -21.52 19.86 2.96
CA LEU A 56 -20.09 19.67 2.69
C LEU A 56 -19.84 19.30 1.22
N ARG A 57 -20.74 18.53 0.60
CA ARG A 57 -20.65 18.23 -0.85
C ARG A 57 -20.84 19.46 -1.72
N LYS A 58 -21.65 20.42 -1.27
CA LYS A 58 -21.91 21.68 -2.00
C LYS A 58 -20.73 22.65 -1.89
N LEU A 59 -19.98 22.60 -0.78
CA LEU A 59 -18.73 23.34 -0.62
C LEU A 59 -17.58 22.77 -1.45
N MET A 60 -17.57 21.45 -1.66
CA MET A 60 -16.51 20.73 -2.38
C MET A 60 -16.71 20.65 -3.91
N LYS A 61 -17.90 20.99 -4.41
CA LYS A 61 -18.17 21.05 -5.85
C LYS A 61 -18.34 22.52 -6.24
N GLY A 62 -17.29 23.09 -6.82
CA GLY A 62 -17.38 24.33 -7.57
C GLY A 62 -18.46 24.23 -8.66
N GLU A 63 -19.07 25.38 -8.96
CA GLU A 63 -20.25 25.53 -9.81
C GLU A 63 -20.09 24.85 -11.19
N GLY A 64 -21.15 24.15 -11.62
CA GLY A 64 -21.26 23.55 -12.95
C GLY A 64 -22.61 22.83 -13.09
N GLU A 65 -23.46 23.37 -13.96
CA GLU A 65 -24.89 23.11 -14.13
C GLU A 65 -25.27 21.72 -14.71
N ASP A 66 -26.54 21.35 -14.51
CA ASP A 66 -27.22 20.12 -14.92
C ASP A 66 -27.41 19.96 -16.45
N VAL A 67 -27.13 18.76 -17.02
CA VAL A 67 -27.89 18.19 -18.17
C VAL A 67 -27.73 16.65 -18.29
N PRO A 68 -28.61 15.91 -19.01
CA PRO A 68 -29.15 14.62 -18.56
C PRO A 68 -28.68 13.40 -19.38
N ASN A 69 -29.01 12.22 -18.85
CA ASN A 69 -28.65 10.88 -19.32
C ASN A 69 -29.32 10.46 -20.66
N THR A 70 -28.53 9.99 -21.64
CA THR A 70 -28.98 9.00 -22.66
C THR A 70 -27.84 8.08 -23.13
N ASN A 71 -28.16 6.78 -23.25
CA ASN A 71 -27.34 5.68 -23.78
C ASN A 71 -27.02 5.79 -25.28
N SER A 72 -25.77 5.52 -25.68
CA SER A 72 -25.38 4.68 -26.84
C SER A 72 -23.86 4.53 -26.96
N SER A 73 -23.40 3.41 -27.50
CA SER A 73 -22.02 3.05 -27.88
C SER A 73 -21.88 3.20 -29.42
N PRO A 74 -20.70 3.03 -30.03
CA PRO A 74 -19.37 3.64 -29.82
C PRO A 74 -18.87 4.35 -31.11
N GLU A 75 -18.01 5.38 -31.04
CA GLU A 75 -17.04 5.70 -32.10
C GLU A 75 -16.05 6.80 -31.68
N GLU A 76 -14.80 6.57 -32.07
CA GLU A 76 -13.63 7.43 -32.30
C GLU A 76 -13.22 8.60 -31.37
N CYS A 77 -11.96 8.48 -30.92
CA CYS A 77 -10.86 9.43 -30.96
C CYS A 77 -11.11 10.91 -30.62
N GLY A 78 -10.42 11.36 -29.55
CA GLY A 78 -10.17 12.77 -29.27
C GLY A 78 -10.17 13.05 -27.78
N ILE A 79 -9.02 12.94 -27.12
CA ILE A 79 -8.82 13.59 -25.83
C ILE A 79 -7.51 14.36 -25.91
N ASP A 80 -7.65 15.62 -26.32
CA ASP A 80 -6.77 16.69 -25.88
C ASP A 80 -7.15 17.04 -24.42
N ASP A 81 -6.11 17.43 -23.68
CA ASP A 81 -6.11 18.11 -22.38
C ASP A 81 -6.62 17.37 -21.14
N LEU A 82 -5.71 16.60 -20.54
CA LEU A 82 -5.65 16.46 -19.08
C LEU A 82 -4.39 17.16 -18.54
N ASP A 83 -4.67 18.24 -17.84
CA ASP A 83 -3.82 19.09 -17.00
C ASP A 83 -2.66 18.34 -16.33
N THR A 84 -1.46 18.62 -16.84
CA THR A 84 -0.17 18.20 -16.29
C THR A 84 0.16 19.11 -15.12
N GLY A 85 -0.42 18.81 -13.95
CA GLY A 85 -0.01 19.45 -12.70
C GLY A 85 1.49 19.24 -12.47
N GLU A 86 2.24 20.35 -12.46
CA GLU A 86 3.69 20.43 -12.25
C GLU A 86 4.16 19.52 -11.11
N TYR A 87 4.75 18.39 -11.47
CA TYR A 87 5.69 17.71 -10.58
C TYR A 87 7.02 18.42 -10.73
N LEU A 88 7.40 19.17 -9.70
CA LEU A 88 8.71 19.81 -9.57
C LEU A 88 9.80 18.76 -9.84
N VAL A 89 10.55 18.99 -10.92
CA VAL A 89 11.81 18.30 -11.19
C VAL A 89 12.73 18.63 -10.02
N ALA A 90 13.01 17.62 -9.19
CA ALA A 90 14.02 17.75 -8.15
C ALA A 90 15.38 17.75 -8.85
N ASP A 91 16.02 18.92 -8.88
CA ASP A 91 17.42 19.04 -9.27
C ASP A 91 18.27 18.07 -8.44
N SER A 92 19.12 17.33 -9.15
CA SER A 92 20.08 16.39 -8.57
C SER A 92 21.04 17.15 -7.64
N PRO A 93 21.08 16.88 -6.32
CA PRO A 93 22.14 17.41 -5.48
C PRO A 93 23.36 16.52 -5.65
N ASN A 94 24.43 17.17 -6.08
CA ASN A 94 25.79 16.66 -6.09
C ASN A 94 26.15 16.00 -4.74
N SER A 95 26.86 14.89 -4.82
CA SER A 95 27.42 14.11 -3.71
C SER A 95 28.13 14.98 -2.66
N THR A 96 27.74 14.85 -1.40
CA THR A 96 28.61 14.42 -0.26
C THR A 96 27.85 14.57 1.06
N ASN A 97 27.92 13.52 1.88
CA ASN A 97 27.29 13.29 3.19
C ASN A 97 25.83 12.76 3.15
N ALA A 98 25.70 11.45 2.88
CA ALA A 98 24.49 10.72 3.26
C ALA A 98 24.34 10.73 4.79
N PRO A 99 23.20 11.11 5.36
CA PRO A 99 22.99 10.99 6.80
C PRO A 99 23.00 9.52 7.18
N GLU A 100 23.83 9.17 8.17
CA GLU A 100 23.83 7.85 8.79
C GLU A 100 22.42 7.54 9.33
N SER A 101 21.96 6.32 9.07
CA SER A 101 20.63 5.86 9.47
C SER A 101 20.64 5.50 10.95
N ASP A 102 20.23 6.44 11.80
CA ASP A 102 20.13 6.19 13.24
C ASP A 102 18.68 5.96 13.65
N ILE A 103 18.44 4.84 14.34
CA ILE A 103 17.22 4.68 15.14
C ILE A 103 17.44 5.49 16.41
N VAL A 104 16.77 6.64 16.51
CA VAL A 104 16.81 7.50 17.68
C VAL A 104 15.62 7.16 18.56
N ILE A 105 15.91 6.80 19.80
CA ILE A 105 14.90 6.69 20.86
C ILE A 105 14.75 8.09 21.47
N GLU A 106 13.70 8.79 21.06
CA GLU A 106 13.36 10.07 21.67
C GLU A 106 12.61 9.82 22.98
N LYS A 107 13.03 10.50 24.06
CA LYS A 107 12.21 10.56 25.28
C LYS A 107 10.91 11.26 24.93
N HIS A 108 9.80 10.68 25.34
CA HIS A 108 8.51 11.32 25.21
C HIS A 108 8.55 12.66 25.96
N ASN A 109 8.45 13.77 25.21
CA ASN A 109 8.17 15.06 25.80
C ASN A 109 6.67 15.07 26.11
N SER A 110 6.33 15.19 27.40
CA SER A 110 4.94 15.33 27.84
C SER A 110 4.23 16.38 27.00
N ILE A 111 3.04 16.06 26.54
CA ILE A 111 2.15 16.96 25.83
C ILE A 111 2.01 18.26 26.65
N PRO A 112 2.10 19.45 26.03
CA PRO A 112 1.91 20.70 26.74
C PRO A 112 0.56 20.71 27.48
N LYS A 113 0.54 21.18 28.73
CA LYS A 113 -0.63 21.10 29.64
C LYS A 113 -1.93 21.71 29.09
N ASP A 114 -1.82 22.63 28.14
CA ASP A 114 -2.96 23.34 27.54
C ASP A 114 -3.49 22.66 26.27
N THR A 115 -2.96 21.48 25.93
CA THR A 115 -3.35 20.72 24.75
C THR A 115 -4.56 19.85 25.06
N THR A 116 -5.51 19.75 24.13
CA THR A 116 -6.68 18.87 24.23
C THR A 116 -6.86 18.05 22.95
N ILE A 117 -7.69 17.00 23.00
CA ILE A 117 -8.05 16.21 21.82
C ILE A 117 -9.18 16.95 21.09
N VAL A 118 -8.90 17.44 19.88
CA VAL A 118 -9.88 18.15 19.04
C VAL A 118 -10.66 17.22 18.12
N ASN A 119 -10.09 16.07 17.77
CA ASN A 119 -10.76 15.03 16.98
C ASN A 119 -10.09 13.68 17.25
N TRP A 120 -10.80 12.58 17.05
CA TRP A 120 -10.20 11.25 17.12
C TRP A 120 -10.84 10.28 16.12
N THR A 121 -10.05 9.32 15.64
CA THR A 121 -10.50 8.24 14.77
C THR A 121 -10.13 6.90 15.39
N GLY A 122 -11.13 6.08 15.71
CA GLY A 122 -10.94 4.74 16.27
C GLY A 122 -11.19 3.64 15.24
N GLY A 123 -10.22 2.74 15.07
CA GLY A 123 -10.31 1.53 14.25
C GLY A 123 -10.12 0.26 15.08
N LEU A 124 -10.07 -0.90 14.41
CA LEU A 124 -9.76 -2.18 15.07
C LEU A 124 -8.27 -2.35 15.36
N LYS A 125 -7.42 -1.63 14.63
CA LYS A 125 -5.96 -1.77 14.68
C LYS A 125 -5.27 -0.62 15.41
N PHE A 126 -5.91 0.53 15.51
CA PHE A 126 -5.33 1.72 16.12
C PHE A 126 -6.41 2.74 16.48
N ILE A 127 -6.06 3.66 17.37
CA ILE A 127 -6.77 4.89 17.70
C ILE A 127 -5.83 6.04 17.35
N SER A 128 -6.33 7.02 16.59
CA SER A 128 -5.60 8.24 16.26
C SER A 128 -6.29 9.44 16.94
N LEU A 129 -5.52 10.21 17.71
CA LEU A 129 -5.93 11.41 18.42
C LEU A 129 -5.33 12.62 17.71
N VAL A 130 -6.14 13.61 17.36
CA VAL A 130 -5.69 14.89 16.83
C VAL A 130 -5.73 15.91 17.96
N LEU A 131 -4.62 16.56 18.20
CA LEU A 131 -4.41 17.50 19.30
C LEU A 131 -4.63 18.95 18.86
N SER A 132 -4.99 19.83 19.80
CA SER A 132 -5.23 21.26 19.54
C SER A 132 -3.99 22.03 19.06
N ASN A 133 -2.79 21.49 19.29
CA ASN A 133 -1.52 22.03 18.80
C ASN A 133 -1.20 21.61 17.35
N GLY A 134 -2.06 20.82 16.70
CA GLY A 134 -1.88 20.30 15.35
C GLY A 134 -1.11 18.98 15.26
N GLU A 135 -0.61 18.45 16.38
CA GLU A 135 0.04 17.14 16.43
C GLU A 135 -0.99 15.99 16.46
N SER A 136 -0.53 14.78 16.19
CA SER A 136 -1.36 13.58 16.32
C SER A 136 -0.64 12.46 17.07
N ILE A 137 -1.41 11.73 17.87
CA ILE A 137 -0.94 10.55 18.60
C ILE A 137 -1.69 9.35 18.05
N THR A 138 -0.94 8.34 17.60
CA THR A 138 -1.51 7.06 17.16
C THR A 138 -1.14 5.97 18.15
N ILE A 139 -2.14 5.23 18.63
CA ILE A 139 -1.99 4.14 19.59
C ILE A 139 -2.50 2.87 18.91
N ASN A 140 -1.61 1.93 18.65
CA ASN A 140 -1.95 0.65 18.03
C ASN A 140 -2.66 -0.29 19.01
N SER A 141 -3.41 -1.26 18.50
CA SER A 141 -4.21 -2.20 19.31
C SER A 141 -3.41 -3.15 20.20
N ASP A 142 -2.10 -3.27 19.96
CA ASP A 142 -1.14 -4.04 20.75
C ASP A 142 -0.45 -3.20 21.84
N ASP A 143 -0.65 -1.89 21.86
CA ASP A 143 -0.16 -1.03 22.93
C ASP A 143 -0.96 -1.25 24.22
N LYS A 144 -0.28 -1.38 25.36
CA LYS A 144 -0.89 -1.53 26.69
C LYS A 144 -1.87 -0.40 27.04
N ARG A 145 -1.72 0.77 26.42
CA ARG A 145 -2.57 1.95 26.62
C ARG A 145 -3.86 1.88 25.80
N TYR A 146 -3.90 1.05 24.77
CA TYR A 146 -4.99 1.03 23.78
C TYR A 146 -6.36 0.85 24.42
N ASP A 147 -6.53 -0.18 25.25
CA ASP A 147 -7.81 -0.44 25.90
C ASP A 147 -8.21 0.68 26.86
N GLY A 148 -7.24 1.28 27.56
CA GLY A 148 -7.49 2.40 28.47
C GLY A 148 -7.92 3.68 27.75
N VAL A 149 -7.23 4.05 26.66
CA VAL A 149 -7.61 5.21 25.83
C VAL A 149 -8.95 4.97 25.16
N LYS A 150 -9.18 3.76 24.63
CA LYS A 150 -10.44 3.36 24.00
C LYS A 150 -11.62 3.47 24.97
N GLU A 151 -11.47 2.99 26.20
CA GLU A 151 -12.50 3.10 27.24
C GLU A 151 -12.76 4.55 27.62
N ALA A 152 -11.72 5.36 27.82
CA ALA A 152 -11.85 6.77 28.16
C ALA A 152 -12.58 7.57 27.05
N LEU A 153 -12.20 7.36 25.78
CA LEU A 153 -12.88 7.98 24.63
C LEU A 153 -14.36 7.56 24.52
N TRP A 154 -14.68 6.30 24.83
CA TRP A 154 -16.07 5.83 24.81
C TRP A 154 -16.94 6.45 25.90
N ASN A 155 -16.33 6.76 27.03
CA ASN A 155 -16.99 7.42 28.14
C ASN A 155 -16.97 8.96 28.01
N GLU A 156 -16.53 9.48 26.86
CA GLU A 156 -16.38 10.92 26.59
C GLU A 156 -15.43 11.65 27.57
N ASP A 157 -14.54 10.89 28.22
CA ASP A 157 -13.55 11.40 29.17
C ASP A 157 -12.25 11.75 28.42
N ILE A 158 -12.27 12.91 27.77
CA ILE A 158 -11.20 13.38 26.88
C ILE A 158 -9.90 13.65 27.64
N ASP A 159 -9.99 14.21 28.84
CA ASP A 159 -8.80 14.54 29.65
C ASP A 159 -8.09 13.26 30.10
N LYS A 160 -8.85 12.25 30.54
CA LYS A 160 -8.29 10.94 30.88
C LYS A 160 -7.76 10.19 29.67
N ALA A 161 -8.43 10.29 28.51
CA ALA A 161 -7.93 9.71 27.28
C ALA A 161 -6.59 10.32 26.88
N LEU A 162 -6.45 11.64 27.04
CA LEU A 162 -5.20 12.34 26.79
C LEU A 162 -4.14 11.99 27.83
N GLU A 163 -4.47 11.90 29.12
CA GLU A 163 -3.52 11.49 30.17
C GLU A 163 -2.95 10.08 29.92
N ILE A 164 -3.82 9.12 29.58
CA ILE A 164 -3.38 7.75 29.25
C ILE A 164 -2.57 7.75 27.95
N ALA A 165 -2.94 8.57 26.95
CA ALA A 165 -2.18 8.69 25.70
C ALA A 165 -0.81 9.36 25.90
N ASP A 166 -0.76 10.41 26.71
CA ASP A 166 0.42 11.18 27.13
C ASP A 166 1.36 10.38 28.02
N SER A 167 0.86 9.29 28.62
CA SER A 167 1.71 8.31 29.30
C SER A 167 2.52 7.46 28.31
N ALA A 168 3.19 8.07 27.33
CA ALA A 168 3.98 7.34 26.35
C ALA A 168 5.36 6.94 26.87
N THR A 169 5.66 5.67 26.63
CA THR A 169 6.99 5.09 26.50
C THR A 169 7.79 5.74 25.37
N GLU A 170 9.11 5.61 25.45
CA GLU A 170 10.11 5.87 24.41
C GLU A 170 9.57 5.88 22.97
N ILE A 171 9.70 7.02 22.28
CA ILE A 171 9.28 7.18 20.89
C ILE A 171 10.43 6.71 19.99
N LYS A 172 10.21 5.62 19.26
CA LYS A 172 11.14 5.20 18.20
C LYS A 172 10.95 6.10 16.99
N LYS A 173 12.03 6.74 16.56
CA LYS A 173 12.10 7.51 15.32
C LYS A 173 13.22 6.96 14.47
N TRP A 174 12.97 6.86 13.18
CA TRP A 174 13.98 6.55 12.19
C TRP A 174 13.87 7.53 11.04
N SER A 175 15.02 7.92 10.49
CA SER A 175 15.06 8.78 9.31
C SER A 175 16.26 8.47 8.41
N LYS A 176 16.03 8.47 7.10
CA LYS A 176 17.06 8.28 6.08
C LYS A 176 16.57 8.86 4.76
N ASN A 177 17.41 9.61 4.04
CA ASN A 177 17.12 10.12 2.68
C ASN A 177 15.76 10.85 2.55
N GLY A 178 15.38 11.66 3.54
CA GLY A 178 14.09 12.37 3.54
C GLY A 178 12.87 11.52 3.90
N VAL A 179 13.06 10.22 4.15
CA VAL A 179 12.03 9.34 4.73
C VAL A 179 12.10 9.41 6.25
N VAL A 180 10.95 9.53 6.91
CA VAL A 180 10.83 9.54 8.37
C VAL A 180 9.75 8.57 8.80
N ILE A 181 10.08 7.65 9.72
CA ILE A 181 9.12 6.75 10.39
C ILE A 181 9.01 7.18 11.85
N ARG A 182 7.80 7.55 12.28
CA ARG A 182 7.51 7.99 13.65
C ARG A 182 6.03 7.80 13.94
N ASN A 183 5.68 7.39 15.16
CA ASN A 183 4.28 7.30 15.63
C ASN A 183 3.34 6.53 14.69
N GLY A 184 3.81 5.40 14.14
CA GLY A 184 3.02 4.58 13.22
C GLY A 184 2.75 5.25 11.86
N GLN A 185 3.53 6.27 11.49
CA GLN A 185 3.40 7.01 10.24
C GLN A 185 4.74 7.04 9.51
N LEU A 186 4.66 7.05 8.18
CA LEU A 186 5.80 7.24 7.29
C LEU A 186 5.57 8.51 6.47
N THR A 187 6.55 9.41 6.48
CA THR A 187 6.57 10.59 5.62
C THR A 187 7.77 10.55 4.68
N VAL A 188 7.60 11.11 3.47
CA VAL A 188 8.68 11.32 2.50
C VAL A 188 8.72 12.80 2.16
N HIS A 189 9.84 13.46 2.45
CA HIS A 189 10.01 14.92 2.33
C HIS A 189 8.86 15.71 2.99
N GLY A 190 8.37 15.23 4.15
CA GLY A 190 7.28 15.85 4.90
C GLY A 190 5.85 15.49 4.43
N LYS A 191 5.71 14.77 3.32
CA LYS A 191 4.40 14.29 2.84
C LYS A 191 4.05 12.96 3.50
N LEU A 192 2.86 12.87 4.10
CA LEU A 192 2.33 11.61 4.65
C LEU A 192 2.10 10.59 3.53
N MET A 193 2.65 9.39 3.72
CA MET A 193 2.51 8.29 2.78
C MET A 193 1.56 7.24 3.33
N THR A 194 0.86 6.55 2.44
CA THR A 194 -0.09 5.48 2.78
C THR A 194 -0.02 4.36 1.75
N GLY A 195 -0.49 3.16 2.11
CA GLY A 195 -0.59 2.03 1.19
C GLY A 195 0.12 0.78 1.73
N ALA A 196 -0.07 -0.35 1.03
CA ALA A 196 0.34 -1.65 1.55
C ALA A 196 1.85 -1.77 1.84
N VAL A 197 2.70 -1.15 1.02
CA VAL A 197 4.16 -1.14 1.23
C VAL A 197 4.53 -0.30 2.45
N VAL A 198 3.89 0.87 2.59
CA VAL A 198 4.07 1.76 3.74
C VAL A 198 3.65 1.07 5.03
N ASP A 199 2.49 0.41 5.03
CA ASP A 199 2.00 -0.37 6.17
C ASP A 199 2.98 -1.48 6.56
N HIS A 200 3.60 -2.14 5.58
CA HIS A 200 4.60 -3.19 5.82
C HIS A 200 5.90 -2.63 6.41
N ILE A 201 6.38 -1.48 5.93
CA ILE A 201 7.56 -0.80 6.46
C ILE A 201 7.31 -0.40 7.92
N ILE A 202 6.18 0.27 8.20
CA ILE A 202 5.81 0.71 9.55
C ILE A 202 5.73 -0.50 10.49
N GLN A 203 5.03 -1.55 10.08
CA GLN A 203 4.92 -2.77 10.89
C GLN A 203 6.29 -3.41 11.16
N SER A 204 7.17 -3.46 10.16
CA SER A 204 8.50 -4.05 10.29
C SER A 204 9.37 -3.24 11.25
N PHE A 205 9.33 -1.90 11.15
CA PHE A 205 9.98 -0.99 12.07
C PHE A 205 9.48 -1.15 13.53
N GLU A 206 8.16 -1.18 13.74
CA GLU A 206 7.56 -1.34 15.07
C GLU A 206 7.95 -2.69 15.72
N THR A 207 7.97 -3.75 14.91
CA THR A 207 8.32 -5.11 15.35
C THR A 207 9.82 -5.39 15.41
N GLY A 208 10.67 -4.41 15.07
CA GLY A 208 12.13 -4.55 15.06
C GLY A 208 12.65 -5.55 14.02
N ARG A 209 11.87 -5.83 12.98
CA ARG A 209 12.28 -6.63 11.82
C ARG A 209 13.04 -5.75 10.84
N ASP A 210 13.89 -6.35 10.02
CA ASP A 210 14.59 -5.63 8.95
C ASP A 210 13.57 -4.97 7.99
N PHE A 211 13.66 -3.64 7.87
CA PHE A 211 12.77 -2.81 7.08
C PHE A 211 13.52 -1.92 6.08
N ASP A 212 14.84 -1.80 6.20
CA ASP A 212 15.65 -0.83 5.45
C ASP A 212 15.57 -1.10 3.93
N LYS A 213 15.62 -2.38 3.55
CA LYS A 213 15.48 -2.80 2.14
C LYS A 213 14.13 -2.40 1.54
N TYR A 214 13.06 -2.41 2.33
CA TYR A 214 11.74 -2.01 1.88
C TYR A 214 11.60 -0.50 1.76
N VAL A 215 12.33 0.28 2.57
CA VAL A 215 12.41 1.74 2.39
C VAL A 215 13.14 2.08 1.09
N ASN A 216 14.28 1.43 0.81
CA ASN A 216 14.99 1.62 -0.45
C ASN A 216 14.12 1.25 -1.66
N PHE A 217 13.40 0.12 -1.57
CA PHE A 217 12.42 -0.29 -2.57
C PHE A 217 11.35 0.77 -2.78
N TYR A 218 10.80 1.33 -1.69
CA TYR A 218 9.74 2.33 -1.76
C TYR A 218 10.22 3.64 -2.39
N ILE A 219 11.45 4.09 -2.09
CA ILE A 219 12.04 5.28 -2.72
C ILE A 219 12.16 5.08 -4.23
N LYS A 220 12.67 3.94 -4.69
CA LYS A 220 12.75 3.60 -6.11
C LYS A 220 11.36 3.49 -6.76
N LEU A 221 10.39 2.94 -6.04
CA LEU A 221 9.01 2.83 -6.52
C LEU A 221 8.38 4.21 -6.78
N LEU A 222 8.69 5.21 -5.94
CA LEU A 222 8.22 6.59 -6.13
C LEU A 222 8.84 7.28 -7.35
N GLN A 223 9.95 6.77 -7.90
CA GLN A 223 10.56 7.26 -9.13
C GLN A 223 9.88 6.70 -10.39
N ASN A 224 8.97 5.73 -10.23
CA ASN A 224 8.17 5.22 -11.34
C ASN A 224 7.12 6.27 -11.74
N THR A 225 7.24 6.84 -12.94
CA THR A 225 6.35 7.88 -13.45
C THR A 225 4.94 7.37 -13.78
N ASP A 226 4.74 6.04 -13.80
CA ASP A 226 3.46 5.42 -14.13
C ASP A 226 2.73 4.92 -12.86
N SER A 227 1.74 5.71 -12.44
CA SER A 227 0.91 5.40 -11.27
C SER A 227 0.11 4.08 -11.40
N ASP A 228 -0.26 3.68 -12.61
CA ASP A 228 -0.96 2.43 -12.86
C ASP A 228 -0.01 1.25 -12.72
N SER A 229 1.23 1.38 -13.18
CA SER A 229 2.29 0.39 -12.96
C SER A 229 2.51 0.12 -11.47
N VAL A 230 2.63 1.19 -10.67
CA VAL A 230 2.79 1.11 -9.20
C VAL A 230 1.62 0.35 -8.57
N ARG A 231 0.38 0.66 -8.96
CA ARG A 231 -0.82 -0.01 -8.46
C ARG A 231 -0.85 -1.50 -8.83
N GLN A 232 -0.40 -1.85 -10.02
CA GLN A 232 -0.33 -3.22 -10.54
C GLN A 232 0.78 -4.05 -9.87
N LEU A 233 1.87 -3.41 -9.45
CA LEU A 233 2.97 -4.08 -8.75
C LEU A 233 2.58 -4.56 -7.35
N LEU A 234 1.63 -3.90 -6.68
CA LEU A 234 1.21 -4.29 -5.32
C LEU A 234 0.65 -5.73 -5.23
N PRO A 235 -0.21 -6.20 -6.15
CA PRO A 235 -0.55 -7.62 -6.27
C PRO A 235 0.64 -8.55 -6.52
N PHE A 236 1.58 -8.17 -7.38
CA PHE A 236 2.81 -8.93 -7.65
C PHE A 236 3.58 -9.21 -6.35
N MET A 237 3.76 -8.17 -5.52
CA MET A 237 4.42 -8.25 -4.22
C MET A 237 3.65 -9.10 -3.17
N LYS A 238 2.36 -9.36 -3.35
CA LYS A 238 1.56 -10.21 -2.43
C LYS A 238 1.78 -11.70 -2.65
N HIS A 239 2.34 -12.11 -3.78
CA HIS A 239 2.82 -13.47 -3.95
C HIS A 239 4.11 -13.58 -3.14
N ASN A 240 4.06 -14.34 -2.05
CA ASN A 240 5.03 -14.37 -0.93
C ASN A 240 6.50 -14.72 -1.28
N ASP A 241 6.87 -14.77 -2.56
CA ASP A 241 8.18 -15.22 -3.03
C ASP A 241 9.01 -14.09 -3.65
N ILE A 242 8.52 -12.85 -3.60
CA ILE A 242 9.22 -11.70 -4.19
C ILE A 242 10.04 -11.01 -3.12
N ASP A 243 11.32 -11.34 -3.12
CA ASP A 243 12.32 -10.75 -2.24
C ASP A 243 12.85 -9.46 -2.87
N VAL A 244 13.29 -8.54 -2.01
CA VAL A 244 14.01 -7.33 -2.41
C VAL A 244 15.41 -7.40 -1.85
N ASP A 245 16.40 -6.97 -2.65
CA ASP A 245 17.77 -6.87 -2.17
C ASP A 245 17.96 -5.67 -1.23
N SER A 246 19.15 -5.53 -0.65
CA SER A 246 19.49 -4.43 0.26
C SER A 246 19.31 -3.05 -0.38
N ASP A 247 19.43 -2.96 -1.70
CA ASP A 247 19.32 -1.71 -2.46
C ASP A 247 17.87 -1.43 -2.89
N GLY A 248 16.92 -2.30 -2.53
CA GLY A 248 15.51 -2.14 -2.87
C GLY A 248 15.16 -2.56 -4.29
N ASN A 249 16.01 -3.32 -4.98
CA ASN A 249 15.67 -3.93 -6.26
C ASN A 249 14.80 -5.17 -6.03
N ILE A 250 13.86 -5.40 -6.93
CA ILE A 250 13.05 -6.62 -6.97
C ILE A 250 13.92 -7.76 -7.48
N ILE A 251 13.93 -8.88 -6.74
CA ILE A 251 14.51 -10.14 -7.20
C ILE A 251 13.45 -10.92 -7.95
N ALA A 252 13.73 -11.26 -9.21
CA ALA A 252 12.86 -12.08 -10.05
C ALA A 252 13.66 -13.11 -10.85
N TRP A 253 12.97 -13.86 -11.70
CA TRP A 253 13.56 -14.90 -12.54
C TRP A 253 13.19 -14.73 -14.00
N LYS A 254 14.04 -15.27 -14.87
CA LYS A 254 13.83 -15.32 -16.30
C LYS A 254 14.29 -16.65 -16.86
N MET A 255 13.48 -17.23 -17.75
CA MET A 255 13.86 -18.38 -18.57
C MET A 255 14.49 -17.88 -19.86
N VAL A 256 15.62 -18.48 -20.23
CA VAL A 256 16.42 -18.17 -21.43
C VAL A 256 16.88 -19.47 -22.07
N ASP A 257 17.29 -19.43 -23.33
CA ASP A 257 17.81 -20.62 -24.00
C ASP A 257 19.20 -21.04 -23.50
N GLN A 258 19.76 -22.09 -24.09
CA GLN A 258 21.06 -22.63 -23.69
C GLN A 258 22.23 -21.68 -23.93
N ASP A 259 22.09 -20.72 -24.84
CA ASP A 259 23.07 -19.68 -25.19
C ASP A 259 22.75 -18.34 -24.52
N TYR A 260 21.89 -18.36 -23.49
CA TYR A 260 21.43 -17.19 -22.74
C TYR A 260 20.67 -16.15 -23.59
N LYS A 261 20.05 -16.55 -24.70
CA LYS A 261 19.18 -15.66 -25.48
C LYS A 261 17.73 -15.74 -25.03
N ASP A 262 17.00 -14.66 -25.26
CA ASP A 262 15.57 -14.64 -25.00
C ASP A 262 14.83 -15.54 -25.99
N HIS A 263 13.85 -16.31 -25.50
CA HIS A 263 13.10 -17.25 -26.34
C HIS A 263 12.27 -16.62 -27.47
N PHE A 264 11.99 -15.31 -27.40
CA PHE A 264 11.11 -14.66 -28.36
C PHE A 264 11.87 -14.20 -29.61
N THR A 265 12.97 -13.47 -29.43
CA THR A 265 13.76 -12.93 -30.55
C THR A 265 15.02 -13.74 -30.85
N GLY A 266 15.54 -14.48 -29.86
CA GLY A 266 16.85 -15.15 -29.96
C GLY A 266 18.03 -14.20 -30.06
N LYS A 267 17.86 -12.91 -29.71
CA LYS A 267 18.86 -11.86 -29.93
C LYS A 267 19.34 -11.21 -28.64
N MET A 268 18.48 -11.05 -27.63
CA MET A 268 18.82 -10.35 -26.40
C MET A 268 19.73 -11.22 -25.55
N ASP A 269 20.87 -10.69 -25.14
CA ASP A 269 21.79 -11.40 -24.26
C ASP A 269 21.33 -11.37 -22.80
N ASN A 270 21.32 -12.52 -22.14
CA ASN A 270 20.96 -12.68 -20.74
C ASN A 270 22.02 -13.47 -19.97
N SER A 271 23.26 -13.42 -20.43
CA SER A 271 24.39 -13.99 -19.70
C SER A 271 24.54 -13.29 -18.34
N VAL A 272 25.17 -13.95 -17.37
CA VAL A 272 25.39 -13.34 -16.05
C VAL A 272 26.19 -12.04 -16.20
N GLY A 273 25.68 -10.96 -15.61
CA GLY A 273 26.23 -9.61 -15.74
C GLY A 273 25.60 -8.78 -16.86
N ALA A 274 24.83 -9.38 -17.77
CA ALA A 274 24.11 -8.65 -18.81
C ALA A 274 23.03 -7.72 -18.22
N GLU A 275 22.81 -6.57 -18.87
CA GLU A 275 21.78 -5.60 -18.49
C GLU A 275 20.85 -5.27 -19.66
N PRO A 276 19.95 -6.20 -20.06
CA PRO A 276 18.99 -5.95 -21.14
C PRO A 276 18.13 -4.73 -20.84
N TRP A 277 17.93 -3.91 -21.87
CA TRP A 277 17.09 -2.73 -21.81
C TRP A 277 16.37 -2.50 -23.14
N MET A 278 15.25 -1.79 -23.09
CA MET A 278 14.55 -1.24 -24.24
C MET A 278 13.89 0.09 -23.84
N PRO A 279 13.57 0.98 -24.79
CA PRO A 279 12.79 2.19 -24.50
C PRO A 279 11.49 1.83 -23.76
N ARG A 280 11.10 2.65 -22.77
CA ARG A 280 9.94 2.35 -21.92
C ARG A 280 8.64 2.38 -22.72
N GLU A 281 8.57 3.31 -23.65
CA GLU A 281 7.50 3.50 -24.62
C GLU A 281 7.29 2.29 -25.54
N ASP A 282 8.30 1.44 -25.72
CA ASP A 282 8.21 0.22 -26.52
C ASP A 282 7.67 -0.98 -25.70
N VAL A 283 7.44 -0.79 -24.40
CA VAL A 283 6.89 -1.82 -23.50
C VAL A 283 5.39 -1.64 -23.36
N VAL A 284 4.62 -2.71 -23.56
CA VAL A 284 3.16 -2.65 -23.43
C VAL A 284 2.73 -2.49 -21.97
N ASP A 285 2.15 -1.33 -21.67
CA ASP A 285 1.61 -0.91 -20.38
C ASP A 285 0.27 -1.57 -20.01
N ASN A 286 -0.53 -1.96 -21.00
CA ASN A 286 -1.86 -2.53 -20.77
C ASN A 286 -1.77 -3.94 -20.14
N PRO A 287 -2.23 -4.14 -18.89
CA PRO A 287 -2.15 -5.42 -18.18
C PRO A 287 -3.15 -6.47 -18.68
N LYS A 288 -4.10 -6.09 -19.56
CA LYS A 288 -5.06 -7.04 -20.17
C LYS A 288 -4.49 -7.74 -21.39
N LYS A 289 -3.46 -7.18 -22.02
CA LYS A 289 -2.77 -7.85 -23.12
C LYS A 289 -1.77 -8.84 -22.55
N THR A 290 -1.66 -10.02 -23.15
CA THR A 290 -0.87 -11.14 -22.63
C THR A 290 0.24 -11.46 -23.62
N CYS A 291 1.47 -11.70 -23.13
CA CYS A 291 2.63 -12.03 -23.98
C CYS A 291 3.00 -11.03 -25.09
N GLU A 292 2.83 -9.73 -24.84
CA GLU A 292 3.19 -8.64 -25.75
C GLU A 292 4.65 -8.14 -25.60
N ALA A 293 5.03 -7.15 -26.41
CA ALA A 293 6.32 -6.48 -26.35
C ALA A 293 6.66 -5.97 -24.94
N GLY A 294 7.88 -6.29 -24.51
CA GLY A 294 8.39 -5.97 -23.19
C GLY A 294 9.43 -6.98 -22.72
N LEU A 295 10.34 -6.54 -21.87
CA LEU A 295 11.27 -7.47 -21.24
C LEU A 295 10.51 -8.24 -20.14
N HIS A 296 10.32 -9.53 -20.39
CA HIS A 296 9.58 -10.39 -19.48
C HIS A 296 10.49 -11.00 -18.41
N VAL A 297 10.03 -10.84 -17.17
CA VAL A 297 10.54 -11.49 -15.95
C VAL A 297 9.36 -12.10 -15.19
N CYS A 298 9.62 -12.99 -14.26
CA CYS A 298 8.57 -13.73 -13.58
C CYS A 298 8.94 -14.12 -12.14
N ALA A 299 7.94 -14.43 -11.33
CA ALA A 299 8.09 -15.06 -10.03
C ALA A 299 8.41 -16.56 -10.20
N LYS A 300 9.01 -17.19 -9.18
CA LYS A 300 9.31 -18.64 -9.18
C LYS A 300 8.12 -19.50 -9.57
N ALA A 301 6.93 -19.16 -9.07
CA ALA A 301 5.69 -19.89 -9.31
C ALA A 301 5.32 -19.98 -10.80
N TYR A 302 5.77 -19.03 -11.63
CA TYR A 302 5.48 -18.99 -13.05
C TYR A 302 6.32 -19.97 -13.87
N ILE A 303 7.52 -20.31 -13.40
CA ILE A 303 8.46 -21.14 -14.15
C ILE A 303 7.88 -22.56 -14.27
N GLY A 304 7.35 -22.91 -15.45
CA GLY A 304 6.83 -24.24 -15.76
C GLY A 304 7.96 -25.21 -16.14
N PHE A 305 7.65 -26.51 -16.23
CA PHE A 305 8.56 -27.55 -16.75
C PHE A 305 8.85 -27.35 -18.25
N PHE A 306 9.47 -26.23 -18.63
CA PHE A 306 10.09 -26.09 -19.94
C PHE A 306 11.38 -26.90 -19.89
N SER A 307 11.38 -28.07 -20.53
CA SER A 307 12.59 -28.82 -20.79
C SER A 307 13.53 -27.94 -21.64
N ASP A 308 14.82 -27.97 -21.32
CA ASP A 308 15.91 -27.33 -22.07
C ASP A 308 16.01 -25.79 -22.00
N SER A 309 15.51 -25.17 -20.93
CA SER A 309 15.77 -23.73 -20.65
C SER A 309 16.73 -23.54 -19.49
N ARG A 310 17.55 -22.48 -19.55
CA ARG A 310 18.28 -21.96 -18.40
C ARG A 310 17.39 -21.03 -17.58
N ILE A 311 17.62 -20.98 -16.29
CA ILE A 311 16.91 -20.09 -15.37
C ILE A 311 17.93 -19.12 -14.77
N VAL A 312 17.75 -17.84 -15.06
CA VAL A 312 18.58 -16.78 -14.50
C VAL A 312 17.81 -15.96 -13.47
N LYS A 313 18.50 -15.56 -12.41
CA LYS A 313 18.02 -14.61 -11.41
C LYS A 313 18.37 -13.19 -11.86
N VAL A 314 17.42 -12.27 -11.70
CA VAL A 314 17.57 -10.88 -12.14
C VAL A 314 17.21 -9.89 -11.04
N LEU A 315 17.85 -8.72 -11.09
CA LEU A 315 17.49 -7.54 -10.30
C LEU A 315 16.77 -6.53 -11.18
N ILE A 316 15.66 -6.00 -10.66
CA ILE A 316 14.84 -5.00 -11.33
C ILE A 316 14.69 -3.80 -10.41
N ASP A 317 15.03 -2.62 -10.91
CA ASP A 317 14.65 -1.38 -10.25
C ASP A 317 13.11 -1.19 -10.36
N PRO A 318 12.37 -1.00 -9.26
CA PRO A 318 10.94 -0.71 -9.29
C PRO A 318 10.53 0.44 -10.24
N ALA A 319 11.42 1.41 -10.49
CA ALA A 319 11.20 2.48 -11.46
C ALA A 319 11.09 1.96 -12.91
N ASN A 320 11.75 0.83 -13.21
CA ASN A 320 11.76 0.21 -14.54
C ASN A 320 10.59 -0.75 -14.79
N VAL A 321 9.72 -0.96 -13.80
CA VAL A 321 8.50 -1.75 -13.97
C VAL A 321 7.50 -0.98 -14.82
N VAL A 322 6.93 -1.64 -15.83
CA VAL A 322 5.95 -1.04 -16.74
C VAL A 322 4.56 -1.61 -16.49
N SER A 323 4.39 -2.93 -16.51
CA SER A 323 3.08 -3.53 -16.22
C SER A 323 3.16 -4.94 -15.64
N VAL A 324 2.11 -5.35 -14.93
CA VAL A 324 1.94 -6.71 -14.40
C VAL A 324 0.68 -7.31 -15.04
N PRO A 325 0.82 -8.23 -16.02
CA PRO A 325 -0.32 -8.84 -16.69
C PRO A 325 -1.26 -9.62 -15.75
N ASN A 326 -2.57 -9.55 -16.00
CA ASN A 326 -3.63 -10.10 -15.11
C ASN A 326 -3.75 -11.63 -15.16
N ASP A 327 -3.35 -12.22 -16.27
CA ASP A 327 -3.62 -13.58 -16.73
C ASP A 327 -2.81 -14.67 -16.04
N TYR A 328 -1.76 -14.30 -15.31
CA TYR A 328 -0.88 -15.25 -14.61
C TYR A 328 -0.89 -15.10 -13.09
N ASN A 329 -2.01 -14.63 -12.51
CA ASN A 329 -2.13 -14.38 -11.07
C ASN A 329 -0.95 -13.53 -10.57
N GLY A 330 -0.59 -12.46 -11.31
CA GLY A 330 0.54 -11.60 -10.97
C GLY A 330 1.89 -12.32 -10.87
N ALA A 331 2.12 -13.41 -11.61
CA ALA A 331 3.41 -14.13 -11.57
C ALA A 331 4.37 -13.72 -12.71
N LYS A 332 3.94 -12.84 -13.61
CA LYS A 332 4.74 -12.30 -14.73
C LYS A 332 4.76 -10.78 -14.66
N MET A 333 5.86 -10.17 -15.08
CA MET A 333 6.06 -8.72 -15.08
C MET A 333 6.76 -8.28 -16.36
N ARG A 334 6.38 -7.10 -16.86
CA ARG A 334 7.04 -6.39 -17.97
C ARG A 334 7.85 -5.23 -17.42
N VAL A 335 9.09 -5.16 -17.84
CA VAL A 335 10.02 -4.11 -17.44
C VAL A 335 10.72 -3.53 -18.68
N CYS A 336 11.26 -2.32 -18.56
CA CYS A 336 12.09 -1.72 -19.60
C CYS A 336 13.59 -2.01 -19.40
N ARG A 337 14.01 -2.46 -18.21
CA ARG A 337 15.40 -2.85 -17.91
C ARG A 337 15.49 -3.81 -16.72
N TYR A 338 16.47 -4.72 -16.75
CA TYR A 338 16.91 -5.51 -15.59
C TYR A 338 18.40 -5.86 -15.70
N LYS A 339 18.96 -6.39 -14.61
CA LYS A 339 20.32 -6.93 -14.56
C LYS A 339 20.28 -8.42 -14.25
N VAL A 340 21.01 -9.23 -15.02
CA VAL A 340 21.21 -10.65 -14.72
C VAL A 340 22.31 -10.82 -13.69
N ILE A 341 22.01 -11.46 -12.57
CA ILE A 341 22.94 -11.59 -11.44
C ILE A 341 23.46 -13.01 -11.21
N GLU A 342 22.74 -14.03 -11.67
CA GLU A 342 23.10 -15.42 -11.38
C GLU A 342 22.42 -16.37 -12.38
N ASP A 343 23.13 -17.40 -12.85
CA ASP A 343 22.50 -18.59 -13.44
C ASP A 343 22.17 -19.55 -12.29
N VAL A 344 20.88 -19.82 -12.09
CA VAL A 344 20.37 -20.69 -11.03
C VAL A 344 19.80 -21.99 -11.59
N THR A 345 20.08 -22.35 -12.84
CA THR A 345 19.48 -23.50 -13.53
C THR A 345 19.60 -24.79 -12.71
N GLU A 346 20.78 -25.05 -12.12
CA GLU A 346 21.04 -26.27 -11.33
C GLU A 346 20.50 -26.20 -9.90
N THR A 347 20.37 -24.99 -9.35
CA THR A 347 19.99 -24.74 -7.95
C THR A 347 18.54 -24.28 -7.81
N PHE A 348 17.81 -24.15 -8.92
CA PHE A 348 16.46 -23.61 -8.91
C PHE A 348 15.48 -24.57 -8.24
N THR A 349 14.93 -24.12 -7.12
CA THR A 349 13.85 -24.80 -6.40
C THR A 349 12.63 -23.89 -6.33
N LYS A 350 11.46 -24.48 -6.62
CA LYS A 350 10.16 -23.83 -6.43
C LYS A 350 9.82 -23.64 -4.97
#